data_AF-A0A958IBB1-F1
#
_entry.id   AF-A0A958IBB1-F1
#
_cell.length_a   1.000
_cell.length_b   1.000
_cell.length_c   1.000
_cell.angle_alpha   90.00
_cell.angle_beta   90.00
_cell.angle_gamma   90.00
#
_symmetry.space_group_name_H-M   'P 1'
#
loop_
_entity.id
_entity.type
_entity.pdbx_description
1 polymer ?
#
loop_
_entity_poly.entity_id
_entity_poly.type
_entity_poly.pdbx_seq_one_letter_code
_entity_poly.pdbx_strand_id
1 'polypeptide(L)'
;MNFPVLHFSLKTLLAALWLAGCCSITLAGAPDSTAPGRANVENHCFALDFREQTYQVGDVEGLFFTTFPHDDPTAGDVIYDRRKWVNSDMLKLVNGDGLYLFIKARGDEKVFDSFRMTSKPYYNLDEAHPRLLFVFKGHMPSARGLWPAWWLNGSLQPAWTYQNKTAISTDAHLDTLSGRGHFYDTPSAVNGTDWPAAGELDIIETINGENIVHNTLHTCPQMCDARWNDGGELINCANARDGDPNAGCSGIPYTLDAVEGTFACLWEKDRIRFYYWAPGEAVREAGGPLHATPNPDLWGGENLKNTAILLETETPCDSESHQDWQCNNCRDSNTCSFQNMKMIFNITLCGKWAGARFDQSGTPGKNCRSYIFGEGKTAIHNQFIKIEYLSVVNIP
;
A
#
# COMPACT_ATOMS: atom_id res chain seq x y z
N MET A 1 -26.76 54.31 -56.10
CA MET A 1 -26.05 53.01 -56.14
C MET A 1 -26.21 52.37 -54.77
N ASN A 2 -26.65 51.10 -54.75
CA ASN A 2 -27.07 50.31 -53.58
C ASN A 2 -25.88 49.89 -52.68
N PHE A 3 -26.15 49.81 -51.36
CA PHE A 3 -25.69 48.94 -50.24
C PHE A 3 -24.35 48.15 -50.34
N PRO A 4 -23.78 47.58 -49.24
CA PRO A 4 -23.79 47.89 -47.79
C PRO A 4 -22.34 47.89 -47.17
N VAL A 5 -22.20 48.16 -45.88
CA VAL A 5 -20.95 47.89 -45.12
C VAL A 5 -21.05 46.50 -44.48
N LEU A 6 -20.29 45.55 -45.01
CA LEU A 6 -20.10 44.20 -44.47
C LEU A 6 -18.88 44.18 -43.55
N HIS A 7 -19.05 43.67 -42.33
CA HIS A 7 -17.96 43.23 -41.47
C HIS A 7 -17.42 41.88 -41.96
N PHE A 8 -16.14 41.85 -42.33
CA PHE A 8 -15.30 40.66 -42.37
C PHE A 8 -13.86 41.10 -42.05
N SER A 9 -13.23 40.50 -41.04
CA SER A 9 -11.78 40.53 -40.89
C SER A 9 -11.24 39.14 -40.58
N LEU A 10 -10.58 38.62 -41.62
CA LEU A 10 -9.50 37.64 -41.70
C LEU A 10 -9.08 36.86 -40.45
N LYS A 11 -9.21 35.53 -40.57
CA LYS A 11 -8.30 34.52 -40.02
C LYS A 11 -6.85 34.87 -40.39
N THR A 12 -5.91 34.88 -39.44
CA THR A 12 -4.78 33.92 -39.33
C THR A 12 -3.86 34.25 -38.14
N LEU A 13 -3.35 33.16 -37.53
CA LEU A 13 -2.11 33.02 -36.75
C LEU A 13 -2.00 33.73 -35.40
N LEU A 14 -2.21 32.96 -34.32
CA LEU A 14 -1.21 32.79 -33.28
C LEU A 14 -1.44 31.45 -32.58
N ALA A 15 -0.68 30.44 -33.02
CA ALA A 15 -0.40 29.24 -32.27
C ALA A 15 0.81 29.55 -31.37
N ALA A 16 0.62 29.42 -30.06
CA ALA A 16 1.68 29.28 -29.06
C ALA A 16 1.06 28.47 -27.90
N LEU A 17 1.21 27.15 -27.91
CA LEU A 17 2.16 26.46 -27.05
C LEU A 17 2.11 26.95 -25.59
N TRP A 18 1.30 26.29 -24.77
CA TRP A 18 1.65 25.96 -23.40
C TRP A 18 1.45 24.47 -23.18
N LEU A 19 2.35 23.91 -22.39
CA LEU A 19 2.87 22.56 -22.50
C LEU A 19 1.88 21.46 -22.10
N ALA A 20 2.06 20.33 -22.79
CA ALA A 20 1.67 19.01 -22.34
C ALA A 20 2.21 18.69 -20.94
N GLY A 21 1.40 17.96 -20.18
CA GLY A 21 1.73 17.53 -18.82
C GLY A 21 0.52 17.07 -17.99
N CYS A 22 -0.69 16.98 -18.55
CA CYS A 22 -1.73 16.17 -17.91
C CYS A 22 -1.38 14.70 -18.12
N CYS A 23 -1.24 13.97 -17.03
CA CYS A 23 -1.26 12.52 -17.01
C CYS A 23 -2.51 12.07 -17.78
N SER A 24 -2.34 11.67 -19.04
CA SER A 24 -3.38 10.97 -19.77
C SER A 24 -3.63 9.70 -18.98
N ILE A 25 -4.79 9.62 -18.33
CA ILE A 25 -5.31 8.37 -17.80
C ILE A 25 -5.36 7.41 -18.99
N THR A 26 -4.35 6.55 -19.13
CA THR A 26 -4.40 5.47 -20.11
C THR A 26 -5.45 4.51 -19.62
N LEU A 27 -6.66 4.68 -20.14
CA LEU A 27 -7.71 3.66 -20.14
C LEU A 27 -7.09 2.37 -20.67
N ALA A 28 -7.18 1.29 -19.89
CA ALA A 28 -6.65 -0.02 -20.26
C ALA A 28 -7.15 -0.41 -21.65
N GLY A 29 -6.23 -0.56 -22.60
CA GLY A 29 -6.51 -0.96 -23.97
C GLY A 29 -5.31 -1.65 -24.58
N ALA A 30 -5.28 -3.00 -24.46
CA ALA A 30 -4.54 -4.01 -25.24
C ALA A 30 -3.00 -3.85 -25.44
N PRO A 31 -2.25 -4.96 -25.56
CA PRO A 31 -0.82 -4.96 -25.30
C PRO A 31 -0.03 -4.45 -26.49
N ASP A 32 0.76 -3.40 -26.29
CA ASP A 32 1.88 -3.15 -27.19
C ASP A 32 3.05 -4.05 -26.78
N SER A 33 3.37 -5.01 -27.65
CA SER A 33 4.38 -6.03 -27.44
C SER A 33 5.78 -5.45 -27.62
N THR A 34 6.25 -4.64 -26.68
CA THR A 34 7.67 -4.38 -26.48
C THR A 34 7.96 -4.38 -24.99
N ALA A 35 9.00 -5.11 -24.59
CA ALA A 35 9.36 -5.23 -23.18
C ALA A 35 9.57 -3.84 -22.55
N PRO A 36 9.05 -3.59 -21.33
CA PRO A 36 9.10 -2.25 -20.75
C PRO A 36 10.54 -1.84 -20.43
N GLY A 37 11.01 -0.79 -21.09
CA GLY A 37 12.12 0.01 -20.60
C GLY A 37 11.77 0.65 -19.26
N ARG A 38 12.78 1.01 -18.46
CA ARG A 38 12.71 1.56 -17.09
C ARG A 38 11.61 2.63 -16.87
N ALA A 39 11.24 3.39 -17.90
CA ALA A 39 10.20 4.42 -17.86
C ALA A 39 8.77 3.91 -17.69
N ASN A 40 8.50 2.61 -17.89
CA ASN A 40 7.12 2.07 -17.90
C ASN A 40 6.64 1.51 -16.54
N VAL A 41 7.50 1.45 -15.52
CA VAL A 41 7.17 0.85 -14.20
C VAL A 41 7.45 1.76 -13.00
N GLU A 42 8.38 2.71 -13.12
CA GLU A 42 8.60 3.74 -12.10
C GLU A 42 7.53 4.83 -12.25
N ASN A 43 6.91 5.23 -11.14
CA ASN A 43 5.90 6.29 -11.10
C ASN A 43 4.73 6.09 -12.08
N HIS A 44 4.44 4.84 -12.45
CA HIS A 44 3.30 4.50 -13.30
C HIS A 44 1.99 4.63 -12.50
N CYS A 45 1.32 5.77 -12.66
CA CYS A 45 0.02 6.07 -12.08
C CYS A 45 -1.14 5.35 -12.80
N PHE A 46 -2.17 4.93 -12.06
CA PHE A 46 -3.35 4.26 -12.61
C PHE A 46 -4.59 4.50 -11.74
N ALA A 47 -5.77 4.21 -12.29
CA ALA A 47 -7.02 4.12 -11.54
C ALA A 47 -7.84 2.91 -12.01
N LEU A 48 -8.22 2.05 -11.07
CA LEU A 48 -9.12 0.92 -11.25
C LEU A 48 -10.44 1.23 -10.56
N ASP A 49 -11.49 1.50 -11.34
CA ASP A 49 -12.83 1.80 -10.82
C ASP A 49 -13.77 0.64 -11.16
N PHE A 50 -13.80 -0.39 -10.32
CA PHE A 50 -14.57 -1.60 -10.56
C PHE A 50 -16.09 -1.38 -10.50
N ARG A 51 -16.53 -0.22 -10.02
CA ARG A 51 -17.94 0.17 -9.96
C ARG A 51 -18.43 0.79 -11.27
N GLU A 52 -17.59 1.58 -11.93
CA GLU A 52 -17.95 2.33 -13.14
C GLU A 52 -17.40 1.72 -14.43
N GLN A 53 -16.37 0.87 -14.34
CA GLN A 53 -15.69 0.28 -15.49
C GLN A 53 -15.72 -1.26 -15.42
N THR A 54 -15.53 -1.88 -16.57
CA THR A 54 -15.42 -3.35 -16.71
C THR A 54 -13.96 -3.71 -16.90
N TYR A 55 -13.47 -4.59 -16.05
CA TYR A 55 -12.12 -5.14 -16.14
C TYR A 55 -12.18 -6.65 -16.33
N GLN A 56 -11.08 -7.20 -16.82
CA GLN A 56 -10.75 -8.62 -16.76
C GLN A 56 -9.69 -8.82 -15.68
N VAL A 57 -9.53 -10.07 -15.22
CA VAL A 57 -8.47 -10.41 -14.26
C VAL A 57 -7.12 -9.96 -14.80
N GLY A 58 -6.85 -10.19 -16.10
CA GLY A 58 -5.62 -9.77 -16.79
C GLY A 58 -5.26 -8.28 -16.67
N ASP A 59 -6.23 -7.38 -16.48
CA ASP A 59 -5.95 -5.96 -16.26
C ASP A 59 -5.35 -5.72 -14.87
N VAL A 60 -5.87 -6.42 -13.85
CA VAL A 60 -5.32 -6.44 -12.49
C VAL A 60 -3.93 -7.08 -12.49
N GLU A 61 -3.78 -8.20 -13.21
CA GLU A 61 -2.51 -8.89 -13.40
C GLU A 61 -1.46 -8.00 -14.08
N GLY A 62 -1.86 -7.08 -14.95
CA GLY A 62 -0.96 -6.11 -15.56
C GLY A 62 -0.31 -5.17 -14.55
N LEU A 63 -0.98 -4.91 -13.41
CA LEU A 63 -0.57 -3.94 -12.40
C LEU A 63 -0.07 -4.57 -11.11
N PHE A 64 -0.42 -5.83 -10.83
CA PHE A 64 -0.15 -6.50 -9.55
C PHE A 64 0.36 -7.93 -9.72
N PHE A 65 1.06 -8.41 -8.71
CA PHE A 65 1.40 -9.82 -8.54
C PHE A 65 1.10 -10.27 -7.12
N THR A 66 0.78 -11.55 -6.91
CA THR A 66 0.58 -12.11 -5.56
C THR A 66 1.65 -13.09 -5.13
N THR A 67 2.66 -13.36 -5.98
CA THR A 67 3.74 -14.28 -5.60
C THR A 67 4.53 -13.69 -4.45
N PHE A 68 4.41 -14.35 -3.30
CA PHE A 68 5.25 -14.11 -2.13
C PHE A 68 5.77 -15.47 -1.64
N PRO A 69 6.92 -15.94 -2.15
CA PRO A 69 7.38 -17.32 -1.96
C PRO A 69 8.06 -17.58 -0.61
N HIS A 70 7.84 -16.69 0.35
CA HIS A 70 8.44 -16.69 1.68
C HIS A 70 7.40 -16.95 2.76
N ASP A 71 7.87 -17.37 3.92
CA ASP A 71 7.05 -17.32 5.12
C ASP A 71 6.72 -15.87 5.46
N ASP A 72 5.60 -15.66 6.14
CA ASP A 72 5.17 -14.32 6.55
C ASP A 72 6.25 -13.64 7.41
N PRO A 73 6.80 -12.46 7.03
CA PRO A 73 7.84 -11.76 7.79
C PRO A 73 7.44 -11.42 9.23
N THR A 74 6.14 -11.22 9.42
CA THR A 74 5.47 -10.96 10.69
C THR A 74 5.15 -12.25 11.46
N ALA A 75 5.63 -13.40 10.99
CA ALA A 75 5.48 -14.72 11.59
C ALA A 75 4.02 -15.16 11.80
N GLY A 76 3.11 -14.69 10.94
CA GLY A 76 1.72 -15.09 10.98
C GLY A 76 1.45 -16.50 10.47
N ASP A 77 0.35 -17.09 10.92
CA ASP A 77 -0.06 -18.47 10.64
C ASP A 77 -0.79 -18.60 9.29
N VAL A 78 -0.16 -18.09 8.22
CA VAL A 78 -0.66 -18.16 6.84
C VAL A 78 0.38 -18.74 5.88
N ILE A 79 -0.09 -19.33 4.80
CA ILE A 79 0.70 -19.53 3.59
C ILE A 79 0.21 -18.52 2.57
N TYR A 80 1.07 -17.59 2.18
CA TYR A 80 0.81 -16.79 0.99
C TYR A 80 0.95 -17.71 -0.23
N ASP A 81 -0.17 -17.98 -0.90
CA ASP A 81 -0.18 -18.93 -2.00
C ASP A 81 0.70 -18.41 -3.15
N ARG A 82 1.62 -19.27 -3.56
CA ARG A 82 2.69 -19.02 -4.51
C ARG A 82 2.25 -19.24 -5.96
N ARG A 83 1.02 -19.74 -6.19
CA ARG A 83 0.43 -19.92 -7.52
C ARG A 83 -0.33 -18.66 -7.95
N LYS A 84 0.40 -17.54 -7.98
CA LYS A 84 0.14 -16.25 -8.68
C LYS A 84 -1.16 -15.48 -8.59
N TRP A 85 -2.25 -16.13 -8.27
CA TRP A 85 -3.58 -15.52 -8.20
C TRP A 85 -4.54 -16.33 -7.33
N VAL A 86 -4.04 -17.38 -6.65
CA VAL A 86 -4.73 -17.99 -5.51
C VAL A 86 -6.11 -18.55 -5.87
N ASN A 87 -6.15 -19.51 -6.81
CA ASN A 87 -7.32 -20.30 -7.24
C ASN A 87 -8.60 -19.49 -7.62
N SER A 88 -9.57 -20.11 -8.32
CA SER A 88 -10.84 -19.44 -8.65
C SER A 88 -11.66 -19.03 -7.43
N ASP A 89 -11.25 -19.46 -6.23
CA ASP A 89 -12.03 -19.36 -5.02
C ASP A 89 -11.50 -18.25 -4.07
N MET A 90 -10.26 -17.76 -4.24
CA MET A 90 -9.72 -16.66 -3.41
C MET A 90 -9.55 -15.33 -4.13
N LEU A 91 -9.56 -15.31 -5.46
CA LEU A 91 -9.72 -14.08 -6.22
C LEU A 91 -11.04 -14.11 -6.98
N LYS A 92 -11.87 -13.10 -6.78
CA LYS A 92 -13.12 -12.95 -7.53
C LYS A 92 -13.28 -11.52 -7.99
N LEU A 93 -13.34 -11.33 -9.31
CA LEU A 93 -13.67 -10.04 -9.92
C LEU A 93 -15.16 -10.01 -10.28
N VAL A 94 -15.87 -9.00 -9.77
CA VAL A 94 -17.29 -8.76 -10.09
C VAL A 94 -17.43 -7.34 -10.63
N ASN A 95 -17.57 -7.22 -11.95
CA ASN A 95 -17.74 -5.92 -12.60
C ASN A 95 -19.04 -5.24 -12.14
N GLY A 96 -18.96 -3.93 -11.91
CA GLY A 96 -20.02 -3.16 -11.26
C GLY A 96 -20.06 -3.30 -9.73
N ASP A 97 -19.12 -4.05 -9.13
CA ASP A 97 -19.07 -4.28 -7.69
C ASP A 97 -17.68 -4.16 -7.07
N GLY A 98 -16.72 -5.00 -7.45
CA GLY A 98 -15.36 -4.96 -6.89
C GLY A 98 -14.51 -6.18 -7.18
N LEU A 99 -13.22 -6.05 -6.85
CA LEU A 99 -12.26 -7.15 -6.75
C LEU A 99 -12.23 -7.67 -5.31
N TYR A 100 -12.42 -8.96 -5.14
CA TYR A 100 -12.42 -9.63 -3.84
C TYR A 100 -11.19 -10.53 -3.71
N LEU A 101 -10.50 -10.39 -2.58
CA LEU A 101 -9.32 -11.17 -2.22
C LEU A 101 -9.59 -11.86 -0.88
N PHE A 102 -9.83 -13.17 -0.90
CA PHE A 102 -10.24 -13.94 0.27
C PHE A 102 -9.07 -14.61 0.99
N ILE A 103 -9.23 -14.84 2.29
CA ILE A 103 -8.45 -15.81 3.06
C ILE A 103 -9.25 -17.13 3.20
N LYS A 104 -8.58 -18.28 3.07
CA LYS A 104 -9.26 -19.60 3.12
C LYS A 104 -8.57 -20.55 4.06
N ALA A 105 -9.34 -21.13 4.98
CA ALA A 105 -8.92 -22.34 5.67
C ALA A 105 -8.76 -23.50 4.67
N ARG A 106 -7.63 -24.20 4.71
CA ARG A 106 -7.37 -25.34 3.83
C ARG A 106 -7.90 -26.64 4.42
N GLY A 107 -9.17 -26.96 4.16
CA GLY A 107 -9.78 -28.24 4.57
C GLY A 107 -9.50 -28.60 6.03
N ASP A 108 -9.08 -29.83 6.31
CA ASP A 108 -8.66 -30.29 7.65
C ASP A 108 -7.20 -29.97 8.01
N GLU A 109 -6.45 -29.34 7.09
CA GLU A 109 -5.10 -28.88 7.39
C GLU A 109 -5.16 -27.69 8.37
N LYS A 110 -4.20 -27.66 9.31
CA LYS A 110 -4.03 -26.51 10.23
C LYS A 110 -3.27 -25.39 9.54
N VAL A 111 -3.82 -24.91 8.42
CA VAL A 111 -3.23 -23.91 7.53
C VAL A 111 -4.32 -23.04 6.93
N PHE A 112 -4.03 -21.74 6.79
CA PHE A 112 -4.79 -20.82 5.94
C PHE A 112 -3.98 -20.44 4.71
N ASP A 113 -4.61 -20.53 3.55
CA ASP A 113 -4.13 -19.89 2.34
C ASP A 113 -4.55 -18.41 2.40
N SER A 114 -3.60 -17.53 2.08
CA SER A 114 -3.82 -16.09 1.98
C SER A 114 -3.08 -15.52 0.75
N PHE A 115 -3.16 -14.21 0.57
CA PHE A 115 -2.51 -13.47 -0.51
C PHE A 115 -1.68 -12.32 0.04
N ARG A 116 -0.69 -11.91 -0.74
CA ARG A 116 0.04 -10.64 -0.59
C ARG A 116 0.15 -9.99 -1.97
N MET A 117 -0.85 -9.19 -2.33
CA MET A 117 -0.95 -8.53 -3.63
C MET A 117 -0.09 -7.28 -3.63
N THR A 118 0.94 -7.25 -4.45
CA THR A 118 1.95 -6.18 -4.52
C THR A 118 1.95 -5.53 -5.90
N SER A 119 2.07 -4.20 -5.96
CA SER A 119 2.13 -3.49 -7.24
C SER A 119 3.40 -3.84 -8.02
N LYS A 120 3.24 -4.06 -9.33
CA LYS A 120 4.36 -4.13 -10.27
C LYS A 120 5.05 -2.76 -10.35
N PRO A 121 4.34 -1.63 -10.52
CA PRO A 121 4.98 -0.32 -10.38
C PRO A 121 5.59 -0.09 -9.00
N TYR A 122 6.64 0.72 -8.95
CA TYR A 122 7.20 1.29 -7.73
C TYR A 122 7.22 2.82 -7.83
N TYR A 123 7.22 3.49 -6.69
CA TYR A 123 6.95 4.92 -6.60
C TYR A 123 8.06 5.67 -5.86
N ASN A 124 8.44 6.81 -6.41
CA ASN A 124 9.42 7.75 -5.88
C ASN A 124 8.86 9.17 -6.02
N LEU A 125 9.11 10.03 -5.02
CA LEU A 125 8.92 11.46 -5.22
C LEU A 125 10.10 12.03 -6.01
N ASP A 126 9.79 12.86 -7.00
CA ASP A 126 10.77 13.56 -7.83
C ASP A 126 10.21 14.93 -8.27
N GLU A 127 10.94 15.69 -9.09
CA GLU A 127 10.49 17.00 -9.57
C GLU A 127 9.21 16.93 -10.42
N ALA A 128 8.98 15.82 -11.12
CA ALA A 128 7.78 15.58 -11.93
C ALA A 128 6.63 14.97 -11.10
N HIS A 129 6.94 14.29 -10.00
CA HIS A 129 6.01 13.63 -9.08
C HIS A 129 6.21 14.14 -7.66
N PRO A 130 5.96 15.44 -7.39
CA PRO A 130 6.25 16.03 -6.09
C PRO A 130 5.31 15.52 -4.99
N ARG A 131 4.14 15.01 -5.37
CA ARG A 131 3.11 14.48 -4.47
C ARG A 131 2.41 13.30 -5.13
N LEU A 132 2.34 12.17 -4.42
CA LEU A 132 1.65 10.97 -4.88
C LEU A 132 0.46 10.67 -3.98
N LEU A 133 -0.72 10.59 -4.58
CA LEU A 133 -1.96 10.28 -3.90
C LEU A 133 -2.37 8.84 -4.18
N PHE A 134 -2.43 8.03 -3.14
CA PHE A 134 -2.96 6.67 -3.14
C PHE A 134 -4.38 6.70 -2.59
N VAL A 135 -5.33 6.07 -3.29
CA VAL A 135 -6.74 6.04 -2.87
C VAL A 135 -7.27 4.61 -2.97
N PHE A 136 -7.92 4.16 -1.91
CA PHE A 136 -8.63 2.89 -1.83
C PHE A 136 -10.07 3.16 -1.41
N LYS A 137 -11.04 2.62 -2.15
CA LYS A 137 -12.43 2.49 -1.69
C LYS A 137 -12.77 1.02 -1.58
N GLY A 138 -13.31 0.61 -0.44
CA GLY A 138 -13.69 -0.77 -0.26
C GLY A 138 -13.87 -1.16 1.20
N HIS A 139 -13.63 -2.44 1.49
CA HIS A 139 -13.85 -3.08 2.78
C HIS A 139 -12.66 -3.97 3.15
N MET A 140 -12.18 -3.87 4.39
CA MET A 140 -11.16 -4.74 4.97
C MET A 140 -11.84 -5.77 5.91
N PRO A 141 -11.33 -7.00 6.01
CA PRO A 141 -11.96 -8.05 6.79
C PRO A 141 -11.85 -7.80 8.29
N SER A 142 -12.78 -8.37 9.06
CA SER A 142 -12.84 -8.19 10.52
C SER A 142 -13.22 -9.49 11.23
N ALA A 143 -12.27 -10.05 11.96
CA ALA A 143 -12.45 -11.19 12.86
C ALA A 143 -11.25 -11.31 13.80
N ARG A 144 -11.47 -11.94 14.96
CA ARG A 144 -10.39 -12.26 15.91
C ARG A 144 -9.30 -13.10 15.23
N GLY A 145 -8.04 -12.77 15.52
CA GLY A 145 -6.87 -13.41 14.91
C GLY A 145 -6.49 -12.88 13.53
N LEU A 146 -7.30 -12.06 12.86
CA LEU A 146 -6.91 -11.41 11.61
C LEU A 146 -5.94 -10.26 11.83
N TRP A 147 -5.09 -10.03 10.83
CA TRP A 147 -4.26 -8.85 10.68
C TRP A 147 -4.20 -8.46 9.19
N PRO A 148 -5.21 -7.74 8.68
CA PRO A 148 -5.20 -7.20 7.33
C PRO A 148 -4.46 -5.86 7.25
N ALA A 149 -3.82 -5.60 6.11
CA ALA A 149 -3.12 -4.33 5.87
C ALA A 149 -3.25 -3.84 4.42
N TRP A 150 -3.28 -2.52 4.27
CA TRP A 150 -2.99 -1.78 3.03
C TRP A 150 -1.88 -0.77 3.31
N TRP A 151 -0.75 -0.92 2.63
CA TRP A 151 0.50 -0.27 3.01
C TRP A 151 1.44 -0.13 1.82
N LEU A 152 2.50 0.67 1.99
CA LEU A 152 3.59 0.80 1.03
C LEU A 152 4.90 0.34 1.66
N ASN A 153 5.74 -0.37 0.90
CA ASN A 153 7.07 -0.78 1.35
C ASN A 153 8.15 -0.38 0.33
N GLY A 154 9.27 0.15 0.81
CA GLY A 154 10.43 0.48 0.00
C GLY A 154 11.49 -0.62 0.00
N SER A 155 12.37 -0.60 -0.99
CA SER A 155 13.64 -1.35 -0.97
C SER A 155 14.65 -0.72 -1.94
N LEU A 156 15.93 -0.81 -1.59
CA LEU A 156 17.08 -0.41 -2.39
C LEU A 156 17.61 -1.57 -3.24
N GLN A 157 17.07 -2.79 -3.07
CA GLN A 157 17.52 -3.96 -3.80
C GLN A 157 17.26 -3.80 -5.32
N PRO A 158 18.25 -4.07 -6.19
CA PRO A 158 18.09 -3.95 -7.64
C PRO A 158 16.94 -4.77 -8.21
N ALA A 159 16.61 -5.90 -7.60
CA ALA A 159 15.54 -6.76 -8.07
C ALA A 159 14.14 -6.26 -7.68
N TRP A 160 14.01 -5.46 -6.62
CA TRP A 160 12.76 -4.79 -6.24
C TRP A 160 12.35 -3.74 -7.28
N THR A 161 13.34 -3.03 -7.82
CA THR A 161 13.18 -2.02 -8.87
C THR A 161 13.36 -2.59 -10.28
N TYR A 162 13.56 -3.90 -10.40
CA TYR A 162 13.74 -4.60 -11.67
C TYR A 162 14.95 -4.12 -12.49
N GLN A 163 15.93 -3.50 -11.84
CA GLN A 163 17.16 -3.06 -12.47
C GLN A 163 17.89 -4.23 -13.15
N ASN A 164 18.50 -3.94 -14.30
CA ASN A 164 19.21 -4.91 -15.15
C ASN A 164 18.34 -6.06 -15.69
N LYS A 165 17.01 -5.90 -15.76
CA LYS A 165 16.10 -6.86 -16.38
C LYS A 165 15.51 -6.26 -17.66
N THR A 166 15.54 -7.05 -18.73
CA THR A 166 15.13 -6.62 -20.07
C THR A 166 13.64 -6.80 -20.35
N ALA A 167 12.89 -7.55 -19.52
CA ALA A 167 11.44 -7.66 -19.60
C ALA A 167 10.81 -8.27 -18.32
N ILE A 168 9.79 -7.62 -17.77
CA ILE A 168 8.83 -8.24 -16.85
C ILE A 168 7.51 -8.37 -17.58
N SER A 169 7.44 -9.38 -18.43
CA SER A 169 6.22 -9.70 -19.18
C SER A 169 5.48 -10.88 -18.57
N THR A 170 6.16 -11.66 -17.73
CA THR A 170 5.54 -12.76 -16.99
C THR A 170 5.91 -12.59 -15.54
N ASP A 171 4.90 -12.55 -14.70
CA ASP A 171 4.74 -13.46 -13.60
C ASP A 171 5.93 -14.43 -13.32
N ALA A 172 6.32 -15.36 -14.20
CA ALA A 172 7.42 -16.30 -13.89
C ALA A 172 8.76 -15.58 -13.66
N HIS A 173 8.97 -14.44 -14.32
CA HIS A 173 10.09 -13.56 -14.03
C HIS A 173 9.96 -12.92 -12.65
N LEU A 174 8.76 -12.55 -12.22
CA LEU A 174 8.52 -12.04 -10.86
C LEU A 174 8.85 -13.09 -9.79
N ASP A 175 8.54 -14.37 -9.99
CA ASP A 175 8.92 -15.43 -9.04
C ASP A 175 10.44 -15.56 -8.89
N THR A 176 11.20 -15.34 -9.99
CA THR A 176 12.67 -15.33 -9.93
C THR A 176 13.21 -14.11 -9.22
N LEU A 177 12.48 -13.00 -9.27
CA LEU A 177 12.81 -11.73 -8.62
C LEU A 177 12.28 -11.68 -7.19
N SER A 178 11.33 -12.53 -6.81
CA SER A 178 10.84 -12.58 -5.44
C SER A 178 11.67 -13.44 -4.51
N GLY A 179 12.67 -14.18 -5.03
CA GLY A 179 13.49 -15.09 -4.23
C GLY A 179 12.77 -16.41 -3.88
N ARG A 180 13.42 -17.30 -3.12
CA ARG A 180 12.82 -18.53 -2.57
C ARG A 180 13.40 -18.79 -1.18
N GLY A 181 12.56 -19.05 -0.16
CA GLY A 181 12.89 -19.72 1.11
C GLY A 181 12.47 -19.00 2.41
N HIS A 182 13.01 -19.37 3.58
CA HIS A 182 12.66 -18.77 4.88
C HIS A 182 13.13 -17.30 4.95
N PHE A 183 12.31 -16.40 5.51
CA PHE A 183 12.55 -14.94 5.55
C PHE A 183 13.92 -14.55 6.15
N TYR A 184 14.46 -15.33 7.09
CA TYR A 184 15.75 -15.07 7.73
C TYR A 184 16.95 -15.82 7.11
N ASP A 185 16.70 -16.84 6.28
CA ASP A 185 17.76 -17.70 5.73
C ASP A 185 17.93 -17.55 4.22
N THR A 186 17.16 -16.66 3.58
CA THR A 186 17.22 -16.51 2.13
C THR A 186 17.58 -15.09 1.72
N PRO A 187 18.68 -14.92 0.96
CA PRO A 187 18.88 -13.72 0.15
C PRO A 187 17.75 -13.70 -0.88
N SER A 188 16.64 -13.08 -0.51
CA SER A 188 15.48 -12.93 -1.37
C SER A 188 15.48 -11.54 -1.98
N ALA A 189 15.17 -11.50 -3.27
CA ALA A 189 15.11 -10.27 -4.02
C ALA A 189 13.80 -9.48 -3.78
N VAL A 190 12.90 -9.97 -2.90
CA VAL A 190 11.69 -9.29 -2.40
C VAL A 190 11.67 -9.17 -0.87
N ASN A 191 12.86 -9.21 -0.25
CA ASN A 191 13.26 -8.72 1.08
C ASN A 191 14.02 -9.78 1.89
N GLY A 192 15.18 -9.35 2.36
CA GLY A 192 16.22 -10.10 3.06
C GLY A 192 17.55 -9.34 2.99
N THR A 193 17.57 -8.09 3.50
CA THR A 193 18.68 -7.44 4.28
C THR A 193 18.54 -5.92 4.41
N ASP A 194 17.63 -5.22 3.71
CA ASP A 194 17.61 -3.75 3.72
C ASP A 194 16.38 -3.08 4.34
N TRP A 195 15.30 -3.79 4.68
CA TRP A 195 14.25 -3.17 5.51
C TRP A 195 14.77 -2.81 6.91
N PRO A 196 14.44 -1.64 7.49
CA PRO A 196 13.54 -0.58 7.00
C PRO A 196 14.23 0.60 6.24
N ALA A 197 15.40 0.39 5.64
CA ALA A 197 16.25 1.45 5.07
C ALA A 197 15.69 2.24 3.89
N ALA A 198 14.61 1.77 3.27
CA ALA A 198 13.88 2.49 2.23
C ALA A 198 12.47 2.93 2.67
N GLY A 199 12.13 2.70 3.94
CA GLY A 199 10.87 3.11 4.55
C GLY A 199 9.68 2.17 4.29
N GLU A 200 8.70 2.25 5.20
CA GLU A 200 7.40 1.59 5.14
C GLU A 200 6.31 2.57 5.61
N LEU A 201 5.15 2.52 4.97
CA LEU A 201 3.99 3.39 5.20
C LEU A 201 2.71 2.57 5.36
N ASP A 202 2.21 2.45 6.58
CA ASP A 202 0.97 1.73 6.86
C ASP A 202 -0.22 2.69 6.79
N ILE A 203 -1.07 2.47 5.78
CA ILE A 203 -2.22 3.33 5.49
C ILE A 203 -3.47 2.80 6.20
N ILE A 204 -3.68 1.49 6.15
CA ILE A 204 -4.69 0.81 6.95
C ILE A 204 -4.03 -0.41 7.56
N GLU A 205 -3.98 -0.47 8.88
CA GLU A 205 -3.58 -1.65 9.62
C GLU A 205 -4.48 -1.81 10.84
N THR A 206 -4.98 -3.02 11.06
CA THR A 206 -5.85 -3.37 12.18
C THR A 206 -5.59 -4.82 12.57
N ILE A 207 -5.91 -5.17 13.81
CA ILE A 207 -5.80 -6.54 14.30
C ILE A 207 -7.08 -7.02 14.97
N ASN A 208 -7.24 -8.33 15.07
CA ASN A 208 -8.21 -9.01 15.92
C ASN A 208 -9.69 -8.62 15.74
N GLY A 209 -10.04 -7.99 14.62
CA GLY A 209 -11.39 -7.49 14.35
C GLY A 209 -11.79 -6.30 15.24
N GLU A 210 -10.81 -5.54 15.73
CA GLU A 210 -11.05 -4.38 16.59
C GLU A 210 -11.56 -3.16 15.83
N ASN A 211 -11.38 -3.15 14.49
CA ASN A 211 -11.72 -2.03 13.60
C ASN A 211 -11.08 -0.70 14.03
N ILE A 212 -9.90 -0.78 14.64
CA ILE A 212 -9.05 0.36 15.00
C ILE A 212 -8.00 0.46 13.90
N VAL A 213 -8.01 1.57 13.18
CA VAL A 213 -7.04 1.84 12.11
C VAL A 213 -5.81 2.53 12.70
N HIS A 214 -4.66 1.94 12.41
CA HIS A 214 -3.35 2.48 12.74
C HIS A 214 -2.69 3.04 11.46
N ASN A 215 -2.18 4.26 11.55
CA ASN A 215 -1.25 4.81 10.56
C ASN A 215 0.15 4.83 11.16
N THR A 216 1.11 4.21 10.47
CA THR A 216 2.45 3.98 11.00
C THR A 216 3.49 4.23 9.94
N LEU A 217 4.65 4.75 10.32
CA LEU A 217 5.84 4.72 9.48
C LEU A 217 6.92 3.90 10.17
N HIS A 218 7.63 3.11 9.38
CA HIS A 218 8.83 2.41 9.81
C HIS A 218 10.01 2.87 8.98
N THR A 219 11.06 3.34 9.65
CA THR A 219 12.30 3.78 9.01
C THR A 219 13.52 3.28 9.79
N CYS A 220 14.70 3.57 9.29
CA CYS A 220 15.93 3.45 10.08
C CYS A 220 16.04 4.55 11.14
N PRO A 221 16.80 4.32 12.23
CA PRO A 221 16.93 5.29 13.34
C PRO A 221 17.41 6.66 12.89
N GLN A 222 18.30 6.70 11.90
CA GLN A 222 18.91 7.92 11.35
C GLN A 222 18.15 8.49 10.14
N MET A 223 16.98 7.94 9.80
CA MET A 223 16.19 8.45 8.67
C MET A 223 15.22 9.53 9.11
N CYS A 224 14.16 9.17 9.83
CA CYS A 224 13.05 10.06 10.09
C CYS A 224 12.69 10.08 11.57
N ASP A 225 12.56 11.29 12.11
CA ASP A 225 11.58 11.54 13.16
C ASP A 225 10.29 12.05 12.50
N ALA A 226 9.13 11.74 13.08
CA ALA A 226 7.86 12.26 12.62
C ALA A 226 7.12 12.95 13.77
N ARG A 227 6.65 14.17 13.50
CA ARG A 227 5.67 14.84 14.36
C ARG A 227 4.28 14.58 13.82
N TRP A 228 3.47 13.89 14.62
CA TRP A 228 2.12 13.49 14.22
C TRP A 228 1.08 14.51 14.67
N ASN A 229 0.32 15.03 13.71
CA ASN A 229 -0.70 16.07 13.89
C ASN A 229 -0.11 17.38 14.44
N ASP A 230 -0.85 18.48 14.26
CA ASP A 230 -0.37 19.78 14.74
C ASP A 230 -0.23 19.77 16.26
N GLY A 231 1.02 19.81 16.75
CA GLY A 231 1.36 19.82 18.16
C GLY A 231 1.45 18.45 18.85
N GLY A 232 1.40 17.34 18.11
CA GLY A 232 1.65 16.02 18.70
C GLY A 232 3.13 15.75 18.98
N GLU A 233 3.40 14.59 19.57
CA GLU A 233 4.74 14.17 19.97
C GLU A 233 5.63 13.93 18.75
N LEU A 234 6.91 14.27 18.90
CA LEU A 234 7.95 13.91 17.95
C LEU A 234 8.45 12.50 18.29
N ILE A 235 8.31 11.56 17.35
CA ILE A 235 8.62 10.16 17.56
C ILE A 235 9.61 9.71 16.49
N ASN A 236 10.69 9.02 16.89
CA ASN A 236 11.59 8.39 15.94
C ASN A 236 10.89 7.22 15.24
N CYS A 237 10.92 7.19 13.91
CA CYS A 237 10.20 6.19 13.13
C CYS A 237 10.88 4.82 13.05
N ALA A 238 12.00 4.63 13.74
CA ALA A 238 12.60 3.33 13.99
C ALA A 238 12.31 2.76 15.38
N ASN A 239 11.50 3.45 16.19
CA ASN A 239 11.18 3.06 17.56
C ASN A 239 10.68 1.60 17.59
N ALA A 240 11.48 0.73 18.23
CA ALA A 240 11.21 -0.70 18.32
C ALA A 240 11.38 -1.21 19.75
N ARG A 241 10.86 -0.44 20.71
CA ARG A 241 10.86 -0.83 22.13
C ARG A 241 10.16 -2.17 22.34
N ASP A 242 10.73 -2.97 23.24
CA ASP A 242 10.15 -4.25 23.62
C ASP A 242 8.72 -4.08 24.14
N GLY A 243 7.77 -4.77 23.50
CA GLY A 243 6.35 -4.70 23.84
C GLY A 243 5.57 -3.59 23.15
N ASP A 244 6.21 -2.73 22.36
CA ASP A 244 5.50 -1.89 21.38
C ASP A 244 5.00 -2.80 20.25
N PRO A 245 3.68 -3.05 20.16
CA PRO A 245 3.17 -4.06 19.25
C PRO A 245 3.16 -3.58 17.79
N ASN A 246 3.44 -2.29 17.56
CA ASN A 246 3.48 -1.65 16.25
C ASN A 246 4.73 -0.75 16.14
N ALA A 247 5.89 -1.37 16.38
CA ALA A 247 7.21 -0.74 16.45
C ALA A 247 7.50 0.21 15.27
N GLY A 248 7.28 1.51 15.44
CA GLY A 248 7.52 2.58 14.48
C GLY A 248 7.08 3.92 15.07
N CYS A 249 6.83 4.91 14.23
CA CYS A 249 6.15 6.14 14.66
C CYS A 249 4.69 6.08 14.18
N SER A 250 3.73 6.11 15.12
CA SER A 250 2.30 6.01 14.80
C SER A 250 1.55 7.31 15.01
N GLY A 251 0.53 7.55 14.19
CA GLY A 251 -0.47 8.58 14.43
C GLY A 251 -1.47 8.20 15.53
N ILE A 252 -2.45 9.06 15.76
CA ILE A 252 -3.55 8.74 16.68
C ILE A 252 -4.43 7.69 15.98
N PRO A 253 -4.62 6.50 16.58
CA PRO A 253 -5.48 5.48 16.00
C PRO A 253 -6.94 5.93 16.07
N TYR A 254 -7.74 5.50 15.11
CA TYR A 254 -9.17 5.83 15.06
C TYR A 254 -10.03 4.60 14.81
N THR A 255 -11.15 4.52 15.54
CA THR A 255 -12.08 3.39 15.47
C THR A 255 -13.15 3.64 14.43
N LEU A 256 -13.51 2.59 13.69
CA LEU A 256 -14.60 2.58 12.72
C LEU A 256 -15.62 1.48 13.10
N ASP A 257 -16.88 1.66 12.70
CA ASP A 257 -17.90 0.61 12.89
C ASP A 257 -17.53 -0.66 12.11
N ALA A 258 -17.06 -0.46 10.88
CA ALA A 258 -16.39 -1.44 10.04
C ALA A 258 -15.28 -0.71 9.29
N VAL A 259 -14.18 -1.42 8.96
CA VAL A 259 -13.10 -0.85 8.14
C VAL A 259 -13.54 -0.83 6.67
N GLU A 260 -14.49 0.04 6.38
CA GLU A 260 -15.12 0.25 5.09
C GLU A 260 -15.24 1.75 4.80
N GLY A 261 -15.09 2.14 3.54
CA GLY A 261 -15.21 3.53 3.12
C GLY A 261 -14.20 3.88 2.03
N THR A 262 -13.86 5.15 1.94
CA THR A 262 -12.75 5.63 1.10
C THR A 262 -11.60 6.07 2.01
N PHE A 263 -10.41 5.55 1.75
CA PHE A 263 -9.18 5.89 2.45
C PHE A 263 -8.22 6.49 1.42
N ALA A 264 -7.44 7.49 1.85
CA ALA A 264 -6.40 8.04 1.00
C ALA A 264 -5.11 8.33 1.79
N CYS A 265 -3.98 8.15 1.12
CA CYS A 265 -2.66 8.55 1.60
C CYS A 265 -2.04 9.50 0.58
N LEU A 266 -1.77 10.72 0.99
CA LEU A 266 -0.99 11.67 0.20
C LEU A 266 0.44 11.68 0.73
N TRP A 267 1.36 11.20 -0.10
CA TRP A 267 2.79 11.20 0.17
C TRP A 267 3.45 12.42 -0.47
N GLU A 268 4.08 13.25 0.35
CA GLU A 268 4.81 14.45 -0.03
C GLU A 268 6.22 14.39 0.59
N LYS A 269 7.13 15.25 0.16
CA LYS A 269 8.53 15.20 0.59
C LYS A 269 8.70 15.43 2.10
N ASP A 270 7.96 16.37 2.67
CA ASP A 270 8.08 16.81 4.07
C ASP A 270 6.92 16.33 4.96
N ARG A 271 5.92 15.65 4.38
CA ARG A 271 4.75 15.19 5.11
C ARG A 271 4.00 14.06 4.43
N ILE A 272 3.24 13.33 5.24
CA ILE A 272 2.32 12.30 4.77
C ILE A 272 0.97 12.55 5.43
N ARG A 273 -0.10 12.59 4.63
CA ARG A 273 -1.46 12.87 5.09
C ARG A 273 -2.37 11.68 4.84
N PHE A 274 -3.08 11.25 5.88
CA PHE A 274 -4.00 10.12 5.86
C PHE A 274 -5.43 10.61 6.01
N TYR A 275 -6.29 10.15 5.11
CA TYR A 275 -7.69 10.56 5.03
C TYR A 275 -8.64 9.38 5.08
N TYR A 276 -9.85 9.63 5.57
CA TYR A 276 -10.94 8.68 5.57
C TYR A 276 -12.29 9.36 5.38
N TRP A 277 -13.10 8.79 4.49
CA TRP A 277 -14.50 9.11 4.29
C TRP A 277 -15.36 7.87 4.57
N ALA A 278 -16.40 8.04 5.37
CA ALA A 278 -17.36 7.01 5.71
C ALA A 278 -18.17 6.54 4.49
N PRO A 279 -18.75 5.32 4.52
CA PRO A 279 -19.66 4.87 3.48
C PRO A 279 -20.82 5.86 3.27
N GLY A 280 -21.06 6.24 2.01
CA GLY A 280 -22.12 7.17 1.63
C GLY A 280 -21.70 8.63 1.48
N GLU A 281 -20.50 9.02 1.94
CA GLU A 281 -19.99 10.37 1.75
C GLU A 281 -19.64 10.67 0.28
N ALA A 282 -19.72 11.96 -0.08
CA ALA A 282 -19.47 12.44 -1.44
C ALA A 282 -17.97 12.39 -1.76
N VAL A 283 -17.56 11.34 -2.47
CA VAL A 283 -16.13 11.12 -2.81
C VAL A 283 -15.80 11.37 -4.28
N ARG A 284 -16.82 11.56 -5.13
CA ARG A 284 -16.68 11.76 -6.58
C ARG A 284 -16.94 13.19 -7.04
N GLU A 285 -17.30 14.10 -6.13
CA GLU A 285 -17.53 15.50 -6.47
C GLU A 285 -16.23 16.18 -6.93
N ALA A 286 -16.35 17.40 -7.48
CA ALA A 286 -15.19 18.13 -8.00
C ALA A 286 -14.12 18.29 -6.92
N GLY A 287 -12.93 17.76 -7.19
CA GLY A 287 -11.81 17.76 -6.24
C GLY A 287 -11.85 16.63 -5.20
N GLY A 288 -12.88 15.78 -5.17
CA GLY A 288 -12.97 14.62 -4.28
C GLY A 288 -11.96 13.51 -4.61
N PRO A 289 -11.74 12.54 -3.71
CA PRO A 289 -10.66 11.55 -3.83
C PRO A 289 -10.83 10.56 -4.99
N LEU A 290 -12.04 10.34 -5.49
CA LEU A 290 -12.31 9.49 -6.67
C LEU A 290 -12.57 10.31 -7.95
N HIS A 291 -12.38 11.63 -7.91
CA HIS A 291 -12.54 12.50 -9.07
C HIS A 291 -11.35 12.37 -10.03
N ALA A 292 -11.55 12.71 -11.31
CA ALA A 292 -10.47 12.67 -12.31
C ALA A 292 -9.35 13.70 -12.03
N THR A 293 -9.64 14.74 -11.24
CA THR A 293 -8.72 15.77 -10.79
C THR A 293 -8.88 15.96 -9.28
N PRO A 294 -8.40 15.01 -8.46
CA PRO A 294 -8.50 15.12 -7.01
C PRO A 294 -7.69 16.33 -6.52
N ASN A 295 -8.17 16.99 -5.47
CA ASN A 295 -7.50 18.13 -4.86
C ASN A 295 -7.41 17.96 -3.34
N PRO A 296 -6.34 17.32 -2.85
CA PRO A 296 -6.14 17.07 -1.43
C PRO A 296 -6.05 18.32 -0.55
N ASP A 297 -5.73 19.48 -1.12
CA ASP A 297 -5.62 20.72 -0.35
C ASP A 297 -7.00 21.29 0.03
N LEU A 298 -8.08 20.74 -0.53
CA LEU A 298 -9.46 21.00 -0.11
C LEU A 298 -9.95 20.02 0.97
N TRP A 299 -9.21 18.95 1.23
CA TRP A 299 -9.61 17.92 2.18
C TRP A 299 -9.05 18.26 3.56
N GLY A 300 -9.94 18.58 4.49
CA GLY A 300 -9.60 18.87 5.87
C GLY A 300 -10.73 18.47 6.80
N GLY A 301 -10.74 19.05 8.00
CA GLY A 301 -11.78 18.77 8.99
C GLY A 301 -11.76 17.30 9.41
N GLU A 302 -12.94 16.67 9.41
CA GLU A 302 -13.11 15.30 9.89
C GLU A 302 -12.49 14.24 8.96
N ASN A 303 -12.25 14.57 7.69
CA ASN A 303 -11.71 13.62 6.71
C ASN A 303 -10.19 13.45 6.83
N LEU A 304 -9.48 14.45 7.35
CA LEU A 304 -8.05 14.35 7.65
C LEU A 304 -7.87 13.66 9.00
N LYS A 305 -7.39 12.42 9.00
CA LYS A 305 -7.24 11.62 10.23
C LYS A 305 -5.88 11.82 10.88
N ASN A 306 -4.82 11.79 10.09
CA ASN A 306 -3.47 12.00 10.57
C ASN A 306 -2.63 12.79 9.56
N THR A 307 -1.72 13.62 10.07
CA THR A 307 -0.60 14.19 9.30
C THR A 307 0.71 13.84 9.99
N ALA A 308 1.61 13.15 9.32
CA ALA A 308 2.98 12.97 9.78
C ALA A 308 3.87 14.04 9.12
N ILE A 309 4.38 14.99 9.90
CA ILE A 309 5.42 15.93 9.43
C ILE A 309 6.78 15.25 9.60
N LEU A 310 7.46 15.03 8.49
CA LEU A 310 8.73 14.31 8.41
C LEU A 310 9.90 15.25 8.70
N LEU A 311 10.79 14.83 9.59
CA LEU A 311 11.98 15.58 9.98
C LEU A 311 13.21 14.68 9.86
N GLU A 312 14.25 15.23 9.24
CA GLU A 312 15.59 14.65 9.26
C GLU A 312 16.05 14.47 10.71
N THR A 313 16.77 13.39 10.98
CA THR A 313 17.27 13.07 12.32
C THR A 313 18.69 12.54 12.26
N GLU A 314 19.47 12.83 13.30
CA GLU A 314 20.81 12.25 13.48
C GLU A 314 20.82 11.26 14.66
N THR A 315 19.64 10.72 15.01
CA THR A 315 19.47 9.82 16.15
C THR A 315 20.42 8.62 16.03
N PRO A 316 21.40 8.47 16.94
CA PRO A 316 22.32 7.34 16.89
C PRO A 316 21.55 6.04 17.14
N CYS A 317 22.03 4.94 16.58
CA CYS A 317 21.45 3.66 16.94
C CYS A 317 21.83 3.31 18.38
N ASP A 318 20.82 2.99 19.19
CA ASP A 318 20.97 2.60 20.58
C ASP A 318 20.05 1.40 20.88
N SER A 319 20.47 0.54 21.81
CA SER A 319 19.73 -0.68 22.15
C SER A 319 18.54 -0.46 23.10
N GLU A 320 18.27 0.78 23.51
CA GLU A 320 17.14 1.12 24.40
C GLU A 320 15.87 1.40 23.59
N SER A 321 16.02 2.00 22.41
CA SER A 321 14.92 2.35 21.50
C SER A 321 14.96 1.61 20.17
N HIS A 322 16.09 0.99 19.82
CA HIS A 322 16.31 0.29 18.55
C HIS A 322 16.87 -1.11 18.78
N GLN A 323 16.63 -2.01 17.83
CA GLN A 323 17.13 -3.38 17.85
C GLN A 323 18.45 -3.48 17.07
N ASP A 324 19.37 -4.35 17.49
CA ASP A 324 20.70 -4.52 16.84
C ASP A 324 20.60 -4.80 15.33
N TRP A 325 19.59 -5.55 14.91
CA TRP A 325 19.37 -5.86 13.49
C TRP A 325 18.96 -4.61 12.69
N GLN A 326 18.22 -3.68 13.28
CA GLN A 326 17.90 -2.40 12.65
C GLN A 326 19.19 -1.63 12.43
N CYS A 327 20.02 -1.47 13.48
CA CYS A 327 21.29 -0.76 13.38
C CYS A 327 22.18 -1.27 12.24
N ASN A 328 22.26 -2.61 12.09
CA ASN A 328 23.12 -3.23 11.08
C ASN A 328 22.60 -3.03 9.65
N ASN A 329 21.29 -3.19 9.43
CA ASN A 329 20.68 -3.00 8.10
C ASN A 329 20.64 -1.52 7.69
N CYS A 330 20.67 -0.62 8.67
CA CYS A 330 20.44 0.81 8.51
C CYS A 330 21.69 1.68 8.46
N ARG A 331 22.89 1.10 8.52
CA ARG A 331 24.16 1.82 8.74
C ARG A 331 24.38 3.01 7.80
N ASP A 332 23.90 2.90 6.56
CA ASP A 332 24.12 3.91 5.51
C ASP A 332 22.85 4.73 5.18
N SER A 333 21.74 4.54 5.92
CA SER A 333 20.49 5.26 5.69
C SER A 333 20.33 6.42 6.67
N ASN A 334 20.58 7.64 6.17
CA ASN A 334 20.69 8.85 6.98
C ASN A 334 19.85 10.03 6.44
N THR A 335 18.94 9.76 5.52
CA THR A 335 18.07 10.77 4.91
C THR A 335 16.64 10.35 5.12
N CYS A 336 15.78 11.27 5.54
CA CYS A 336 14.36 11.04 5.70
C CYS A 336 13.68 10.95 4.32
N SER A 337 13.81 9.79 3.69
CA SER A 337 13.30 9.54 2.35
C SER A 337 12.78 8.12 2.21
N PHE A 338 11.55 8.03 1.71
CA PHE A 338 10.90 6.79 1.31
C PHE A 338 11.25 6.53 -0.16
N GLN A 339 11.72 5.32 -0.48
CA GLN A 339 12.31 5.04 -1.79
C GLN A 339 11.79 3.74 -2.39
N ASN A 340 11.49 3.79 -3.67
CA ASN A 340 11.01 2.68 -4.50
C ASN A 340 9.81 1.98 -3.88
N MET A 341 8.86 2.75 -3.38
CA MET A 341 7.72 2.25 -2.62
C MET A 341 6.82 1.40 -3.53
N LYS A 342 6.46 0.18 -3.13
CA LYS A 342 5.40 -0.61 -3.77
C LYS A 342 4.19 -0.67 -2.86
N MET A 343 3.01 -0.64 -3.46
CA MET A 343 1.74 -0.79 -2.75
C MET A 343 1.42 -2.27 -2.51
N ILE A 344 0.95 -2.59 -1.31
CA ILE A 344 0.71 -3.96 -0.85
C ILE A 344 -0.65 -4.07 -0.16
N PHE A 345 -1.38 -5.14 -0.48
CA PHE A 345 -2.53 -5.62 0.28
C PHE A 345 -2.28 -7.05 0.75
N ASN A 346 -2.53 -7.34 2.02
CA ASN A 346 -2.46 -8.71 2.54
C ASN A 346 -3.44 -8.95 3.70
N ILE A 347 -3.63 -10.22 4.01
CA ILE A 347 -4.23 -10.68 5.26
C ILE A 347 -3.27 -11.69 5.88
N THR A 348 -2.72 -11.40 7.06
CA THR A 348 -2.04 -12.41 7.88
C THR A 348 -2.91 -12.81 9.07
N LEU A 349 -2.47 -13.81 9.83
CA LEU A 349 -3.13 -14.33 11.01
C LEU A 349 -2.18 -14.37 12.19
N CYS A 350 -2.64 -13.93 13.35
CA CYS A 350 -1.86 -13.95 14.59
C CYS A 350 -0.53 -13.20 14.43
N GLY A 351 0.58 -13.92 14.32
CA GLY A 351 1.90 -13.32 14.14
C GLY A 351 2.35 -12.46 15.31
N LYS A 352 3.36 -11.62 15.04
CA LYS A 352 4.03 -10.78 16.03
C LYS A 352 3.12 -9.71 16.65
N TRP A 353 2.08 -9.25 15.93
CA TRP A 353 1.16 -8.25 16.45
C TRP A 353 -0.17 -8.85 16.90
N ALA A 354 -1.06 -9.25 15.97
CA ALA A 354 -2.38 -9.75 16.34
C ALA A 354 -2.33 -10.94 17.32
N GLY A 355 -1.34 -11.81 17.17
CA GLY A 355 -1.10 -12.95 18.04
C GLY A 355 -0.60 -12.53 19.43
N ALA A 356 0.34 -11.56 19.50
CA ALA A 356 0.82 -11.04 20.77
C ALA A 356 -0.25 -10.26 21.54
N ARG A 357 -1.23 -9.69 20.84
CA ARG A 357 -2.36 -8.91 21.41
C ARG A 357 -3.69 -9.68 21.43
N PHE A 358 -3.65 -10.99 21.22
CA PHE A 358 -4.88 -11.79 21.10
C PHE A 358 -5.69 -11.90 22.41
N ASP A 359 -5.00 -11.96 23.54
CA ASP A 359 -5.57 -11.93 24.89
C ASP A 359 -4.52 -11.48 25.94
N GLN A 360 -4.91 -11.45 27.21
CA GLN A 360 -4.06 -11.04 28.34
C GLN A 360 -3.33 -12.20 29.03
N SER A 361 -3.33 -13.41 28.44
CA SER A 361 -2.67 -14.58 29.04
C SER A 361 -1.14 -14.50 28.93
N GLY A 362 -0.44 -15.43 29.57
CA GLY A 362 1.01 -15.58 29.41
C GLY A 362 1.43 -16.20 28.07
N THR A 363 0.49 -16.64 27.22
CA THR A 363 0.78 -17.28 25.93
C THR A 363 -0.21 -16.87 24.82
N PRO A 364 -0.41 -15.57 24.57
CA PRO A 364 -1.49 -15.08 23.71
C PRO A 364 -1.34 -15.58 22.27
N GLY A 365 -0.12 -15.66 21.72
CA GLY A 365 0.11 -16.20 20.38
C GLY A 365 -0.30 -17.66 20.22
N LYS A 366 -0.10 -18.50 21.25
CA LYS A 366 -0.54 -19.90 21.23
C LYS A 366 -2.07 -20.01 21.27
N ASN A 367 -2.71 -19.11 22.01
CA ASN A 367 -4.16 -19.06 22.11
C ASN A 367 -4.77 -18.58 20.79
N CYS A 368 -4.17 -17.57 20.15
CA CYS A 368 -4.53 -17.12 18.82
C CYS A 368 -4.48 -18.28 17.82
N ARG A 369 -3.36 -19.01 17.78
CA ARG A 369 -3.20 -20.17 16.90
C ARG A 369 -4.23 -21.26 17.17
N SER A 370 -4.54 -21.51 18.44
CA SER A 370 -5.56 -22.49 18.84
C SER A 370 -6.96 -22.05 18.42
N TYR A 371 -7.27 -20.75 18.52
CA TYR A 371 -8.52 -20.15 18.10
C TYR A 371 -8.73 -20.25 16.59
N ILE A 372 -7.77 -19.80 15.78
CA ILE A 372 -7.93 -19.73 14.31
C ILE A 372 -8.11 -21.13 13.68
N PHE A 373 -7.54 -22.18 14.28
CA PHE A 373 -7.70 -23.57 13.82
C PHE A 373 -8.84 -24.32 14.51
N GLY A 374 -9.43 -23.73 15.55
CA GLY A 374 -10.56 -24.27 16.32
C GLY A 374 -11.82 -23.46 16.05
N GLU A 375 -12.35 -22.82 17.10
CA GLU A 375 -13.64 -22.12 17.06
C GLU A 375 -13.69 -20.95 16.07
N GLY A 376 -12.57 -20.28 15.82
CA GLY A 376 -12.47 -19.13 14.91
C GLY A 376 -12.43 -19.50 13.43
N LYS A 377 -12.18 -20.77 13.10
CA LYS A 377 -11.87 -21.22 11.74
C LYS A 377 -12.94 -20.82 10.73
N THR A 378 -14.21 -21.06 11.05
CA THR A 378 -15.34 -20.76 10.17
C THR A 378 -15.59 -19.26 10.03
N ALA A 379 -15.34 -18.47 11.08
CA ALA A 379 -15.50 -17.01 11.03
C ALA A 379 -14.44 -16.34 10.16
N ILE A 380 -13.23 -16.92 10.13
CA ILE A 380 -12.09 -16.44 9.33
C ILE A 380 -12.17 -16.93 7.87
N HIS A 381 -12.61 -18.17 7.66
CA HIS A 381 -12.76 -18.71 6.31
C HIS A 381 -13.73 -17.85 5.48
N ASN A 382 -13.30 -17.40 4.30
CA ASN A 382 -14.01 -16.46 3.43
C ASN A 382 -14.08 -15.01 3.91
N GLN A 383 -13.29 -14.60 4.92
CA GLN A 383 -13.02 -13.18 5.11
C GLN A 383 -12.26 -12.63 3.89
N PHE A 384 -12.47 -11.37 3.54
CA PHE A 384 -11.89 -10.79 2.32
C PHE A 384 -11.57 -9.31 2.45
N ILE A 385 -10.61 -8.86 1.63
CA ILE A 385 -10.52 -7.46 1.21
C ILE A 385 -11.37 -7.30 -0.05
N LYS A 386 -12.27 -6.32 -0.06
CA LYS A 386 -13.01 -5.88 -1.26
C LYS A 386 -12.44 -4.55 -1.72
N ILE A 387 -12.08 -4.46 -2.99
CA ILE A 387 -11.60 -3.25 -3.65
C ILE A 387 -12.65 -2.81 -4.67
N GLU A 388 -13.30 -1.68 -4.40
CA GLU A 388 -14.26 -1.04 -5.31
C GLU A 388 -13.57 -0.02 -6.21
N TYR A 389 -12.59 0.70 -5.66
CA TYR A 389 -11.75 1.66 -6.35
C TYR A 389 -10.32 1.59 -5.81
N LEU A 390 -9.33 1.68 -6.70
CA LEU A 390 -7.93 1.77 -6.32
C LEU A 390 -7.18 2.67 -7.31
N SER A 391 -6.47 3.68 -6.82
CA SER A 391 -5.64 4.53 -7.67
C SER A 391 -4.34 4.94 -7.01
N VAL A 392 -3.38 5.28 -7.85
CA VAL A 392 -2.24 6.14 -7.54
C VAL A 392 -2.18 7.23 -8.58
N VAL A 393 -2.16 8.48 -8.16
CA VAL A 393 -2.15 9.64 -9.06
C VAL A 393 -1.13 10.67 -8.59
N ASN A 394 -0.51 11.34 -9.56
CA ASN A 394 0.36 12.46 -9.29
C ASN A 394 -0.47 13.73 -9.02
N ILE A 395 -0.14 14.45 -7.95
CA ILE A 395 -0.76 15.74 -7.62
C ILE A 395 0.27 16.85 -7.88
N PRO A 396 0.05 17.68 -8.92
CA PRO A 396 1.03 18.67 -9.38
C PRO A 396 1.31 19.80 -8.37
#